data_AF-B0NIK6-F1
#
_entry.id   AF-B0NIK6-F1
#
_cell.length_a   1.000
_cell.length_b   1.000
_cell.length_c   1.000
_cell.angle_alpha   90.00
_cell.angle_beta   90.00
_cell.angle_gamma   90.00
#
_symmetry.space_group_name_H-M   'P 1'
#
loop_
_entity.id
_entity.type
_entity.pdbx_description
1 polymer ?
#
loop_
_entity_poly.entity_id
_entity_poly.type
_entity_poly.pdbx_seq_one_letter_code
_entity_poly.pdbx_strand_id
1 'polypeptide(L)'
;MFYNKVEVKAIILAVYNIESLGLNSSRILLKSIVWLCKQYETTKENLYLEKAMWHIYAYLELGYSYETGEREFNIVLEYLQLNRADIFPKREWEYKKITLTKANVNRLLGKWNPYFQSMKINDAVADIIKKVQDKEYGKYIYHCGKAIEECEENTLWEKTFILYVTKDEAILQDMNKSKYYMLKEIQHD
;
A
#
# COMPACT_ATOMS: atom_id res chain seq x y z
N MET A 1 -9.39 -21.86 8.03
CA MET A 1 -9.20 -20.39 8.08
C MET A 1 -8.02 -20.06 7.17
N PHE A 2 -8.26 -19.45 6.00
CA PHE A 2 -7.19 -19.19 5.01
C PHE A 2 -6.23 -18.06 5.40
N TYR A 3 -6.52 -17.34 6.48
CA TYR A 3 -5.65 -16.28 6.96
C TYR A 3 -4.53 -16.84 7.84
N ASN A 4 -3.29 -16.75 7.36
CA ASN A 4 -2.10 -17.04 8.13
C ASN A 4 -1.28 -15.75 8.31
N LYS A 5 -1.31 -15.19 9.52
CA LYS A 5 -0.67 -13.92 9.84
C LYS A 5 0.84 -13.92 9.57
N VAL A 6 1.53 -15.02 9.85
CA VAL A 6 3.00 -15.11 9.67
C VAL A 6 3.33 -15.04 8.18
N GLU A 7 2.62 -15.82 7.37
CA GLU A 7 2.81 -15.87 5.92
C GLU A 7 2.47 -14.54 5.24
N VAL A 8 1.35 -13.92 5.64
CA VAL A 8 0.94 -12.61 5.13
C VAL A 8 1.99 -11.55 5.47
N LYS A 9 2.52 -11.53 6.70
CA LYS A 9 3.59 -10.60 7.08
C LYS A 9 4.90 -10.85 6.35
N ALA A 10 5.26 -12.11 6.07
CA ALA A 10 6.44 -12.44 5.28
C ALA A 10 6.31 -11.91 3.83
N ILE A 11 5.13 -12.05 3.21
CA ILE A 11 4.86 -11.51 1.87
C ILE A 11 4.92 -9.98 1.88
N ILE A 12 4.28 -9.32 2.86
CA ILE A 12 4.33 -7.87 3.03
C ILE A 12 5.77 -7.39 3.13
N LEU A 13 6.60 -8.06 3.94
CA LEU A 13 8.01 -7.72 4.10
C LEU A 13 8.80 -7.89 2.80
N ALA A 14 8.52 -8.95 2.04
CA ALA A 14 9.21 -9.24 0.78
C ALA A 14 8.95 -8.18 -0.31
N VAL A 15 7.77 -7.55 -0.32
CA VAL A 15 7.43 -6.48 -1.29
C VAL A 15 7.60 -5.08 -0.71
N TYR A 16 8.01 -4.96 0.55
CA TYR A 16 8.06 -3.71 1.26
C TYR A 16 9.08 -2.74 0.65
N ASN A 17 8.68 -1.47 0.44
CA ASN A 17 9.55 -0.42 -0.10
C ASN A 17 10.13 -0.73 -1.50
N ILE A 18 9.54 -1.67 -2.25
CA ILE A 18 9.98 -2.00 -3.61
C ILE A 18 9.76 -0.83 -4.59
N GLU A 19 8.91 0.11 -4.23
CA GLU A 19 8.70 1.39 -4.93
C GLU A 19 9.98 2.21 -5.04
N SER A 20 10.91 2.06 -4.08
CA SER A 20 12.23 2.69 -4.16
C SER A 20 13.08 2.20 -5.34
N LEU A 21 12.77 1.02 -5.89
CA LEU A 21 13.40 0.46 -7.08
C LEU A 21 12.66 0.84 -8.38
N GLY A 22 11.67 1.72 -8.30
CA GLY A 22 10.82 2.09 -9.45
C GLY A 22 9.81 1.01 -9.84
N LEU A 23 9.59 0.02 -8.97
CA LEU A 23 8.59 -1.03 -9.13
C LEU A 23 7.28 -0.65 -8.39
N ASN A 24 6.22 -1.43 -8.59
CA ASN A 24 4.93 -1.21 -7.92
C ASN A 24 4.54 -2.50 -7.20
N SER A 25 4.51 -2.48 -5.86
CA SER A 25 4.20 -3.68 -5.07
C SER A 25 2.79 -4.22 -5.33
N SER A 26 1.79 -3.35 -5.54
CA SER A 26 0.43 -3.74 -5.92
C SER A 26 0.43 -4.60 -7.20
N ARG A 27 1.09 -4.14 -8.27
CA ARG A 27 1.20 -4.87 -9.55
C ARG A 27 2.00 -6.16 -9.40
N ILE A 28 3.03 -6.17 -8.56
CA ILE A 28 3.83 -7.36 -8.29
C ILE A 28 2.98 -8.42 -7.57
N LEU A 29 2.24 -8.03 -6.54
CA LEU A 29 1.35 -8.93 -5.81
C LEU A 29 0.26 -9.51 -6.73
N LEU A 30 -0.37 -8.68 -7.58
CA LEU A 30 -1.36 -9.16 -8.56
C LEU A 30 -0.75 -10.15 -9.56
N LYS A 31 0.47 -9.87 -10.07
CA LYS A 31 1.18 -10.80 -10.95
C LYS A 31 1.52 -12.12 -10.23
N SER A 32 1.91 -12.06 -8.95
CA SER A 32 2.17 -13.23 -8.12
C SER A 32 0.93 -14.11 -7.98
N ILE A 33 -0.23 -13.49 -7.70
CA ILE A 33 -1.52 -14.19 -7.61
C ILE A 33 -1.84 -14.91 -8.92
N VAL A 34 -1.73 -14.22 -10.05
CA VAL A 34 -1.98 -14.82 -11.38
C VAL A 34 -1.03 -15.99 -11.64
N TRP A 35 0.25 -15.84 -11.27
CA TRP A 35 1.23 -16.92 -11.44
C TRP A 35 0.88 -18.15 -10.59
N LEU A 36 0.48 -17.94 -9.33
CA LEU A 36 0.07 -19.02 -8.42
C LEU A 36 -1.17 -19.76 -8.93
N CYS A 37 -2.17 -19.04 -9.47
CA CYS A 37 -3.32 -19.67 -10.12
C CYS A 37 -2.90 -20.57 -11.29
N LYS A 38 -1.97 -20.11 -12.15
CA LYS A 38 -1.46 -20.93 -13.27
C LYS A 38 -0.71 -22.18 -12.80
N GLN A 39 0.03 -22.08 -11.70
CA GLN A 39 0.67 -23.26 -11.10
C GLN A 39 -0.37 -24.25 -10.61
N TYR A 40 -1.41 -23.79 -9.91
CA TYR A 40 -2.53 -24.64 -9.53
C TYR A 40 -3.20 -25.30 -10.74
N GLU A 41 -3.43 -24.58 -11.84
CA GLU A 41 -4.02 -25.16 -13.04
C GLU A 41 -3.19 -26.33 -13.60
N THR A 42 -1.86 -26.24 -13.48
CA THR A 42 -0.90 -27.23 -13.99
C THR A 42 -0.74 -28.41 -13.04
N THR A 43 -0.56 -28.16 -11.74
CA THR A 43 -0.21 -29.18 -10.74
C THR A 43 -1.41 -29.76 -10.01
N LYS A 44 -2.52 -29.01 -9.97
CA LYS A 44 -3.72 -29.25 -9.13
C LYS A 44 -3.42 -29.26 -7.62
N GLU A 45 -2.30 -28.68 -7.19
CA GLU A 45 -1.94 -28.59 -5.78
C GLU A 45 -2.59 -27.37 -5.11
N ASN A 46 -3.49 -27.61 -4.15
CA ASN A 46 -4.22 -26.56 -3.45
C ASN A 46 -3.32 -25.56 -2.69
N LEU A 47 -2.09 -25.94 -2.33
CA LEU A 47 -1.13 -25.06 -1.67
C LEU A 47 -0.86 -23.77 -2.46
N TYR A 48 -0.92 -23.82 -3.80
CA TYR A 48 -0.77 -22.62 -4.62
C TYR A 48 -1.94 -21.65 -4.44
N LEU A 49 -3.17 -22.15 -4.30
CA LEU A 49 -4.35 -21.31 -4.05
C LEU A 49 -4.33 -20.73 -2.63
N GLU A 50 -3.89 -21.51 -1.63
CA GLU A 50 -3.69 -21.00 -0.27
C GLU A 50 -2.65 -19.88 -0.26
N LYS A 51 -1.53 -20.07 -0.97
CA LYS A 51 -0.50 -19.03 -1.10
C LYS A 51 -1.04 -17.80 -1.84
N ALA A 52 -1.89 -17.98 -2.86
CA ALA A 52 -2.53 -16.88 -3.57
C ALA A 52 -3.45 -16.08 -2.64
N MET A 53 -4.23 -16.75 -1.79
CA MET A 53 -5.03 -16.09 -0.77
C MET A 53 -4.18 -15.24 0.19
N TRP A 54 -3.01 -15.71 0.62
CA TRP A 54 -2.12 -14.90 1.46
C TRP A 54 -1.58 -13.66 0.74
N HIS A 55 -1.37 -13.73 -0.57
CA HIS A 55 -1.02 -12.55 -1.37
C HIS A 55 -2.17 -11.55 -1.47
N ILE A 56 -3.43 -12.01 -1.56
CA ILE A 56 -4.60 -11.13 -1.51
C ILE A 56 -4.66 -10.41 -0.16
N TYR A 57 -4.51 -11.13 0.96
CA TYR A 57 -4.48 -10.51 2.27
C TYR A 57 -3.32 -9.51 2.41
N ALA A 58 -2.12 -9.85 1.93
CA ALA A 58 -0.99 -8.93 1.93
C ALA A 58 -1.29 -7.64 1.14
N TYR A 59 -1.88 -7.79 -0.05
CA TYR A 59 -2.30 -6.67 -0.89
C TYR A 59 -3.28 -5.74 -0.17
N LEU A 60 -4.30 -6.31 0.48
CA LEU A 60 -5.29 -5.51 1.18
C LEU A 60 -4.74 -4.90 2.47
N GLU A 61 -3.95 -5.64 3.26
CA GLU A 61 -3.31 -5.13 4.49
C GLU A 61 -2.35 -3.96 4.23
N LEU A 62 -1.66 -3.98 3.08
CA LEU A 62 -0.85 -2.87 2.61
C LEU A 62 -1.68 -1.62 2.35
N GLY A 63 -2.98 -1.74 2.13
CA GLY A 63 -3.90 -0.61 1.96
C GLY A 63 -4.36 -0.39 0.53
N TYR A 64 -4.16 -1.38 -0.35
CA TYR A 64 -4.65 -1.32 -1.72
C TYR A 64 -6.12 -1.70 -1.81
N SER A 65 -6.84 -1.07 -2.75
CA SER A 65 -8.29 -1.26 -2.90
C SER A 65 -8.61 -2.61 -3.51
N TYR A 66 -9.59 -3.32 -2.95
CA TYR A 66 -10.06 -4.60 -3.48
C TYR A 66 -10.48 -4.49 -4.95
N GLU A 67 -11.19 -3.41 -5.31
CA GLU A 67 -11.75 -3.18 -6.64
C GLU A 67 -10.67 -3.16 -7.74
N THR A 68 -9.43 -2.80 -7.41
CA THR A 68 -8.33 -2.75 -8.38
C THR A 68 -7.81 -4.15 -8.72
N GLY A 69 -7.92 -5.12 -7.79
CA GLY A 69 -7.50 -6.51 -7.97
C GLY A 69 -8.64 -7.51 -8.11
N GLU A 70 -9.89 -7.04 -8.18
CA GLU A 70 -11.09 -7.86 -8.09
C GLU A 70 -11.10 -9.01 -9.10
N ARG A 71 -10.64 -8.75 -10.33
CA ARG A 71 -10.55 -9.77 -11.37
C ARG A 71 -9.65 -10.94 -10.94
N GLU A 72 -8.44 -10.64 -10.49
CA GLU A 72 -7.46 -11.63 -10.05
C GLU A 72 -7.93 -12.36 -8.78
N PHE A 73 -8.62 -11.65 -7.89
CA PHE A 73 -9.11 -12.22 -6.62
C PHE A 73 -10.27 -13.17 -6.84
N ASN A 74 -11.20 -12.82 -7.75
CA ASN A 74 -12.35 -13.66 -8.07
C ASN A 74 -11.91 -15.02 -8.64
N ILE A 75 -10.86 -15.06 -9.46
CA ILE A 75 -10.30 -16.32 -9.96
C ILE A 75 -9.89 -17.26 -8.81
N VAL A 76 -9.19 -16.73 -7.79
CA VAL A 76 -8.78 -17.52 -6.62
C VAL A 76 -10.00 -18.00 -5.83
N LEU A 77 -10.97 -17.11 -5.61
CA LEU A 77 -12.20 -17.43 -4.88
C LEU A 77 -13.05 -18.48 -5.61
N GLU A 78 -13.13 -18.42 -6.94
CA GLU A 78 -13.84 -19.39 -7.78
C GLU A 78 -13.23 -20.78 -7.66
N TYR A 79 -11.91 -20.92 -7.75
CA TYR A 79 -11.24 -22.22 -7.57
C TYR A 79 -11.46 -22.79 -6.16
N LEU A 80 -11.46 -21.94 -5.15
CA LEU A 80 -11.69 -22.34 -3.76
C LEU A 80 -13.19 -22.49 -3.41
N GLN A 81 -14.10 -22.18 -4.33
CA GLN A 81 -15.55 -22.16 -4.14
C GLN A 81 -15.97 -21.28 -2.93
N LEU A 82 -15.33 -20.12 -2.80
CA LEU A 82 -15.56 -19.16 -1.71
C LEU A 82 -16.30 -17.93 -2.22
N ASN A 83 -17.07 -17.31 -1.34
CA ASN A 83 -17.69 -16.02 -1.62
C ASN A 83 -16.86 -14.89 -0.99
N ARG A 84 -16.71 -13.78 -1.72
CA ARG A 84 -16.09 -12.55 -1.20
C ARG A 84 -16.70 -12.12 0.13
N ALA A 85 -18.03 -12.15 0.26
CA ALA A 85 -18.71 -11.65 1.45
C ALA A 85 -18.33 -12.40 2.74
N ASP A 86 -18.00 -13.69 2.60
CA ASP A 86 -17.65 -14.56 3.72
C ASP A 86 -16.19 -14.42 4.14
N ILE A 87 -15.31 -14.07 3.18
CA ILE A 87 -13.86 -14.01 3.39
C ILE A 87 -13.36 -12.59 3.62
N PHE A 88 -13.94 -11.61 2.92
CA PHE A 88 -13.56 -10.21 2.94
C PHE A 88 -14.78 -9.35 3.26
N PRO A 89 -15.22 -9.30 4.53
CA PRO A 89 -16.33 -8.45 4.92
C PRO A 89 -15.98 -6.99 4.61
N LYS A 90 -16.86 -6.31 3.87
CA LYS A 90 -16.64 -4.95 3.32
C LYS A 90 -16.05 -3.95 4.34
N ARG A 91 -16.45 -4.02 5.61
CA ARG A 91 -16.03 -3.07 6.64
C ARG A 91 -14.53 -3.13 6.98
N GLU A 92 -13.90 -4.29 6.82
CA GLU A 92 -12.49 -4.49 7.22
C GLU A 92 -11.51 -4.21 6.09
N TRP A 93 -11.96 -4.35 4.84
CA TRP A 93 -11.10 -4.36 3.65
C TRP A 93 -11.47 -3.30 2.60
N GLU A 94 -12.36 -2.35 2.94
CA GLU A 94 -12.67 -1.16 2.13
C GLU A 94 -11.52 -0.13 2.21
N TYR A 95 -10.39 -0.45 1.60
CA TYR A 95 -9.31 0.51 1.40
C TYR A 95 -9.65 1.39 0.20
N LYS A 96 -10.29 2.53 0.47
CA LYS A 96 -10.68 3.50 -0.57
C LYS A 96 -9.48 4.34 -0.99
N LYS A 97 -9.37 4.59 -2.30
CA LYS A 97 -8.50 5.64 -2.84
C LYS A 97 -8.83 6.96 -2.13
N ILE A 98 -7.80 7.67 -1.69
CA ILE A 98 -7.95 8.87 -0.89
C ILE A 98 -7.95 10.07 -1.84
N THR A 99 -9.06 10.81 -1.85
CA THR A 99 -9.15 12.07 -2.59
C THR A 99 -8.11 13.04 -2.06
N LEU A 100 -7.31 13.60 -2.97
CA LEU A 100 -6.23 14.54 -2.69
C LEU A 100 -6.80 15.89 -2.23
N THR A 101 -7.08 15.99 -0.93
CA THR A 101 -7.53 17.22 -0.26
C THR A 101 -6.62 17.54 0.91
N LYS A 102 -6.51 18.83 1.25
CA LYS A 102 -5.77 19.29 2.44
C LYS A 102 -6.21 18.55 3.70
N ALA A 103 -7.52 18.36 3.88
CA ALA A 103 -8.08 17.68 5.05
C ALA A 103 -7.68 16.19 5.10
N ASN A 104 -7.74 15.47 3.98
CA ASN A 104 -7.38 14.05 3.94
C ASN A 104 -5.89 13.82 4.13
N VAL A 105 -5.03 14.58 3.44
CA VAL A 105 -3.57 14.46 3.59
C VAL A 105 -3.15 14.82 5.01
N ASN A 106 -3.71 15.88 5.59
CA ASN A 106 -3.46 16.23 6.99
C ASN A 106 -3.88 15.12 7.97
N ARG A 107 -5.02 14.46 7.70
CA ARG A 107 -5.47 13.30 8.50
C ARG A 107 -4.51 12.12 8.40
N LEU A 108 -3.92 11.86 7.23
CA LEU A 108 -2.94 10.80 7.03
C LEU A 108 -1.65 11.03 7.83
N LEU A 109 -1.11 12.25 7.77
CA LEU A 109 0.08 12.62 8.54
C LEU A 109 -0.21 12.59 10.07
N GLY A 110 -1.43 12.98 10.44
CA GLY A 110 -1.93 12.95 11.82
C GLY A 110 -1.21 13.96 12.70
N LYS A 111 -1.06 13.64 13.99
CA LYS A 111 -0.34 14.51 14.94
C LYS A 111 1.11 14.71 14.48
N TRP A 112 1.52 15.96 14.35
CA TRP A 112 2.85 16.35 13.88
C TRP A 112 3.56 17.15 14.99
N ASN A 113 4.68 16.62 15.47
CA ASN A 113 5.57 17.26 16.43
C ASN A 113 6.22 18.52 15.82
N PRO A 114 6.07 19.70 16.44
CA PRO A 114 6.58 20.95 15.89
C PRO A 114 8.10 21.13 16.03
N TYR A 115 8.78 20.36 16.90
CA TYR A 115 10.20 20.57 17.22
C TYR A 115 11.13 19.69 16.40
N PHE A 116 10.71 18.48 16.06
CA PHE A 116 11.50 17.53 15.28
C PHE A 116 10.70 17.19 14.02
N GLN A 117 10.94 17.93 12.94
CA GLN A 117 10.19 17.78 11.69
C GLN A 117 11.04 18.19 10.49
N SER A 118 10.83 17.50 9.37
CA SER A 118 11.34 17.89 8.05
C SER A 118 10.86 19.27 7.62
N MET A 119 9.56 19.54 7.84
CA MET A 119 8.91 20.81 7.55
C MET A 119 7.62 20.92 8.38
N LYS A 120 7.03 22.12 8.45
CA LYS A 120 5.77 22.33 9.16
C LYS A 120 4.66 21.51 8.50
N ILE A 121 3.71 21.02 9.31
CA ILE A 121 2.61 20.18 8.82
C ILE A 121 1.84 20.81 7.65
N ASN A 122 1.56 22.11 7.69
CA ASN A 122 0.85 22.81 6.61
C ASN A 122 1.67 22.83 5.32
N ASP A 123 2.99 22.98 5.42
CA ASP A 123 3.90 23.02 4.29
C ASP A 123 4.05 21.60 3.70
N ALA A 124 4.17 20.56 4.54
CA ALA A 124 4.18 19.16 4.10
C ALA A 124 2.90 18.78 3.36
N VAL A 125 1.74 19.15 3.90
CA VAL A 125 0.45 18.89 3.25
C VAL A 125 0.36 19.60 1.90
N ALA A 126 0.74 20.88 1.84
CA ALA A 126 0.72 21.65 0.59
C ALA A 126 1.69 21.07 -0.45
N ASP A 127 2.89 20.67 -0.01
CA ASP A 127 3.93 20.11 -0.86
C ASP A 127 3.52 18.75 -1.46
N ILE A 128 2.93 17.86 -0.67
CA ILE A 128 2.39 16.57 -1.15
C ILE A 128 1.32 16.82 -2.21
N ILE A 129 0.37 17.73 -1.94
CA ILE A 129 -0.72 18.04 -2.89
C ILE A 129 -0.15 18.58 -4.20
N LYS A 130 0.77 19.56 -4.10
CA LYS A 130 1.42 20.17 -5.25
C LYS A 130 2.17 19.13 -6.08
N LYS A 131 3.02 18.30 -5.47
CA LYS A 131 3.80 17.28 -6.17
C LYS A 131 2.95 16.28 -6.94
N VAL A 132 1.83 15.87 -6.35
CA VAL A 132 0.89 14.96 -7.02
C VAL A 132 0.20 15.66 -8.19
N GLN A 133 -0.33 16.87 -7.99
CA GLN A 133 -1.04 17.64 -9.03
C GLN A 133 -0.13 18.07 -10.20
N ASP A 134 1.07 18.53 -9.89
CA ASP A 134 2.07 18.96 -10.87
C ASP A 134 2.78 17.76 -11.53
N LYS A 135 2.48 16.53 -11.09
CA LYS A 135 3.14 15.29 -11.52
C LYS A 135 4.67 15.38 -11.43
N GLU A 136 5.14 15.95 -10.33
CA GLU A 136 6.57 15.99 -9.98
C GLU A 136 7.02 14.56 -9.67
N TYR A 137 7.47 13.83 -10.70
CA TYR A 137 7.87 12.44 -10.56
C TYR A 137 9.10 12.29 -9.67
N GLY A 138 9.01 11.39 -8.69
CA GLY A 138 10.11 11.16 -7.77
C GLY A 138 9.70 10.52 -6.46
N LYS A 139 10.69 10.45 -5.56
CA LYS A 139 10.57 9.96 -4.18
C LYS A 139 10.81 11.13 -3.24
N TYR A 140 9.87 11.40 -2.33
CA TYR A 140 9.94 12.49 -1.38
C TYR A 140 9.70 11.97 0.04
N ILE A 141 10.55 12.38 0.99
CA ILE A 141 10.50 11.89 2.37
C ILE A 141 10.01 13.02 3.27
N TYR A 142 9.00 12.72 4.08
CA TYR A 142 8.46 13.61 5.10
C TYR A 142 8.58 12.93 6.46
N HIS A 143 9.22 13.60 7.40
CA HIS A 143 9.43 13.03 8.73
C HIS A 143 9.08 13.99 9.87
N CYS A 144 8.78 13.39 11.01
CA CYS A 144 8.41 14.06 12.24
C CYS A 144 8.62 13.19 13.49
N GLY A 145 8.89 13.83 14.63
CA GLY A 145 9.18 13.17 15.89
C GLY A 145 10.66 12.85 16.04
N LYS A 146 11.01 12.07 17.07
CA LYS A 146 12.41 11.73 17.36
C LYS A 146 12.96 10.71 16.36
N ALA A 147 14.28 10.67 16.21
CA ALA A 147 14.94 9.57 15.54
C ALA A 147 14.73 8.29 16.37
N ILE A 148 14.28 7.22 15.71
CA ILE A 148 14.21 5.86 16.24
C ILE A 148 15.53 5.14 15.97
N GLU A 149 16.06 5.31 14.76
CA GLU A 149 17.27 4.64 14.29
C GLU A 149 18.01 5.56 13.32
N GLU A 150 19.32 5.63 13.47
CA GLU A 150 20.21 6.42 12.61
C GLU A 150 21.25 5.49 11.99
N CYS A 151 21.34 5.53 10.67
CA CYS A 151 22.39 4.92 9.87
C CYS A 151 23.15 6.04 9.14
N GLU A 152 24.38 5.77 8.68
CA GLU A 152 25.25 6.77 8.04
C GLU A 152 24.56 7.54 6.89
N GLU A 153 23.63 6.90 6.17
CA GLU A 153 22.94 7.50 5.03
C GLU A 153 21.45 7.80 5.26
N ASN A 154 20.84 7.30 6.33
CA ASN A 154 19.39 7.39 6.53
C ASN A 154 19.00 7.41 8.01
N THR A 155 17.98 8.22 8.35
CA THR A 155 17.37 8.25 9.68
C THR A 155 15.93 7.81 9.61
N LEU A 156 15.56 6.82 10.42
CA LEU A 156 14.16 6.45 10.65
C LEU A 156 13.61 7.27 11.81
N TRP A 157 12.59 8.07 11.53
CA TRP A 157 11.92 8.91 12.53
C TRP A 157 10.63 8.25 13.01
N GLU A 158 10.15 8.65 14.21
CA GLU A 158 8.87 8.24 14.82
C GLU A 158 7.69 8.28 13.84
N LYS A 159 7.71 9.25 12.92
CA LYS A 159 6.87 9.29 11.74
C LYS A 159 7.75 9.51 10.53
N THR A 160 7.79 8.52 9.65
CA THR A 160 8.44 8.63 8.35
C THR A 160 7.43 8.27 7.28
N PHE A 161 7.17 9.22 6.39
CA PHE A 161 6.30 9.05 5.23
C PHE A 161 7.13 9.19 3.96
N ILE A 162 6.85 8.35 2.97
CA ILE A 162 7.47 8.42 1.65
C ILE A 162 6.38 8.60 0.61
N LEU A 163 6.46 9.68 -0.15
CA LEU A 163 5.62 9.91 -1.32
C LEU A 163 6.36 9.43 -2.56
N TYR A 164 5.72 8.52 -3.29
CA TYR A 164 6.12 8.12 -4.64
C TYR A 164 5.14 8.74 -5.62
N VAL A 165 5.65 9.58 -6.51
CA VAL A 165 4.88 10.13 -7.63
C VAL A 165 5.41 9.50 -8.90
N THR A 166 4.57 8.68 -9.53
CA THR A 166 4.92 7.95 -10.77
C THR A 166 3.99 8.39 -11.90
N LYS A 167 4.25 7.90 -13.11
CA LYS A 167 3.37 8.16 -14.26
C LYS A 167 1.97 7.60 -14.08
N ASP A 168 1.85 6.46 -13.38
CA ASP A 168 0.61 5.71 -13.28
C ASP A 168 -0.18 6.10 -12.01
N GLU A 169 0.52 6.42 -10.92
CA GLU A 169 -0.09 6.63 -9.61
C GLU A 169 0.76 7.48 -8.66
N ALA A 170 0.09 8.02 -7.63
CA ALA A 170 0.71 8.66 -6.47
C ALA A 170 0.41 7.85 -5.21
N ILE A 171 1.46 7.44 -4.50
CA ILE A 171 1.39 6.60 -3.31
C ILE A 171 2.07 7.32 -2.15
N LEU A 172 1.35 7.50 -1.05
CA LEU A 172 1.94 7.90 0.22
C LEU A 172 2.07 6.67 1.13
N GLN A 173 3.29 6.32 1.49
CA GLN A 173 3.62 5.21 2.38
C GLN A 173 3.91 5.72 3.79
N ASP A 174 3.30 5.11 4.81
CA ASP A 174 3.66 5.25 6.23
C ASP A 174 4.64 4.14 6.60
N MET A 175 5.92 4.48 6.77
CA MET A 175 7.00 3.53 6.94
C MET A 175 6.93 2.74 8.26
N ASN A 176 6.35 3.31 9.30
CA ASN A 176 6.30 2.67 10.62
C ASN A 176 5.07 1.78 10.78
N LYS A 177 4.04 1.99 9.97
CA LYS A 177 2.82 1.15 9.98
C LYS A 177 2.74 0.17 8.81
N SER A 178 3.69 0.22 7.89
CA SER A 178 3.66 -0.52 6.62
C SER A 178 2.34 -0.35 5.86
N LYS A 179 1.83 0.90 5.81
CA LYS A 179 0.58 1.23 5.12
C LYS A 179 0.82 2.11 3.91
N TYR A 180 0.09 1.83 2.85
CA TYR A 180 0.11 2.53 1.58
C TYR A 180 -1.24 3.23 1.39
N TYR A 181 -1.18 4.48 0.95
CA TYR A 181 -2.34 5.31 0.66
C TYR A 181 -2.25 5.78 -0.79
N MET A 182 -3.15 5.26 -1.64
CA MET A 182 -3.27 5.74 -3.01
C MET A 182 -3.96 7.10 -3.04
N LEU A 183 -3.26 8.13 -3.50
CA LEU A 183 -3.77 9.49 -3.61
C LEU A 183 -4.38 9.68 -5.01
N LYS A 184 -5.65 10.09 -5.07
CA LYS A 184 -6.36 10.37 -6.33
C LYS A 184 -6.68 11.85 -6.42
N GLU A 185 -6.35 12.49 -7.54
CA GLU A 185 -6.79 13.85 -7.85
C GLU A 185 -8.32 13.95 -7.87
N ILE A 186 -8.82 15.14 -7.53
CA ILE A 186 -10.21 15.51 -7.77
C ILE A 186 -10.35 15.72 -9.27
N GLN A 187 -11.12 14.86 -9.94
CA GLN A 187 -11.58 15.18 -11.29
C GLN A 187 -12.58 16.32 -11.15
N HIS A 188 -12.19 17.51 -11.60
CA HIS A 188 -13.14 18.57 -11.90
C HIS A 188 -13.71 18.23 -13.29
N ASP A 189 -14.92 17.69 -13.32
CA ASP A 189 -15.75 17.63 -14.53
C ASP A 189 -16.27 19.03 -14.89
#